data_AF-A0A2E3YC33-F1
#
_entry.id   AF-A0A2E3YC33-F1
#
_cell.length_a   1.000
_cell.length_b   1.000
_cell.length_c   1.000
_cell.angle_alpha   90.00
_cell.angle_beta   90.00
_cell.angle_gamma   90.00
#
_symmetry.space_group_name_H-M   'P 1'
#
loop_
_entity.id
_entity.type
_entity.pdbx_description
1 polymer ?
#
loop_
_entity_poly.entity_id
_entity_poly.type
_entity_poly.pdbx_seq_one_letter_code
_entity_poly.pdbx_strand_id
1 'polypeptide(L)'
;MKTVRLIRGRDEWLVKYDGRRRTVTVEGPAPESEQVHRWLVTPRRLVNPKGSMVVESPIRTWAYIRQAVDVDLYARFMMRAHF
;
A
#
# COMPACT_ATOMS: atom_id res chain seq x y z
N MET A 1 -5.78 -12.08 -7.41
CA MET A 1 -4.73 -11.40 -6.64
C MET A 1 -4.44 -10.09 -7.32
N LYS A 2 -4.24 -9.00 -6.58
CA LYS A 2 -3.89 -7.69 -7.15
C LYS A 2 -2.49 -7.31 -6.70
N THR A 3 -1.71 -6.67 -7.57
CA THR A 3 -0.31 -6.34 -7.29
C THR A 3 -0.06 -4.89 -7.62
N VAL A 4 0.71 -4.19 -6.79
CA VAL A 4 1.32 -2.90 -7.12
C VAL A 4 2.82 -3.08 -7.15
N ARG A 5 3.45 -2.58 -8.21
CA ARG A 5 4.91 -2.49 -8.30
C ARG A 5 5.35 -1.10 -7.85
N LEU A 6 6.24 -1.05 -6.87
CA LEU A 6 6.84 0.18 -6.35
C LEU A 6 8.29 0.23 -6.82
N ILE A 7 8.72 1.36 -7.38
CA ILE A 7 10.08 1.54 -7.91
C ILE A 7 10.75 2.74 -7.25
N ARG A 8 12.00 2.57 -6.82
CA ARG A 8 12.87 3.65 -6.32
C ARG A 8 14.28 3.44 -6.88
N GLY A 9 14.68 4.26 -7.85
CA GLY A 9 15.96 4.06 -8.54
C GLY A 9 15.99 2.73 -9.29
N ARG A 10 16.90 1.83 -8.91
CA ARG A 10 17.01 0.46 -9.47
C ARG A 10 16.29 -0.60 -8.63
N ASP A 11 15.81 -0.22 -7.45
CA ASP A 11 15.17 -1.12 -6.51
C ASP A 11 13.67 -1.22 -6.79
N GLU A 12 13.13 -2.41 -6.51
CA GLU A 12 11.73 -2.74 -6.74
C GLU A 12 11.13 -3.41 -5.50
N TRP A 13 9.87 -3.05 -5.21
CA TRP A 13 9.03 -3.74 -4.24
C TRP A 13 7.70 -4.13 -4.88
N LEU A 14 7.18 -5.28 -4.47
CA LEU A 14 5.89 -5.80 -4.94
C LEU A 14 4.92 -5.89 -3.75
N VAL A 15 3.85 -5.09 -3.80
CA VAL A 15 2.75 -5.17 -2.85
C VAL A 15 1.67 -6.07 -3.43
N LYS A 16 1.54 -7.27 -2.89
CA LYS A 16 0.54 -8.27 -3.32
C LYS A 16 -0.62 -8.29 -2.33
N TYR A 17 -1.84 -8.15 -2.85
CA TYR A 17 -3.07 -8.18 -2.06
C TYR A 17 -3.95 -9.37 -2.46
N ASP A 18 -4.27 -10.22 -1.48
CA ASP A 18 -5.29 -11.26 -1.60
C ASP A 18 -6.58 -10.78 -0.93
N GLY A 19 -7.54 -10.35 -1.76
CA GLY A 19 -8.84 -9.87 -1.28
C GLY A 19 -9.72 -10.96 -0.65
N ARG A 20 -9.49 -12.25 -0.93
CA ARG A 20 -10.25 -13.34 -0.30
C ARG A 20 -9.79 -13.55 1.13
N ARG A 21 -8.47 -13.53 1.35
CA ARG A 21 -7.84 -13.73 2.67
C ARG A 21 -7.66 -12.43 3.46
N ARG A 22 -7.85 -11.27 2.82
CA ARG A 22 -7.54 -9.94 3.34
C ARG A 22 -6.09 -9.83 3.83
N THR A 23 -5.18 -10.47 3.12
CA THR A 23 -3.75 -10.46 3.42
C THR A 23 -3.00 -9.58 2.44
N VAL A 24 -1.94 -8.94 2.91
CA VAL A 24 -0.99 -8.19 2.10
C VAL A 24 0.39 -8.77 2.31
N THR A 25 1.17 -8.86 1.24
CA THR A 25 2.57 -9.27 1.27
C THR A 25 3.37 -8.20 0.56
N VAL A 26 4.51 -7.83 1.13
CA VAL A 26 5.44 -6.88 0.53
C VAL A 26 6.75 -7.61 0.29
N GLU A 27 7.11 -7.78 -0.98
CA GLU A 27 8.40 -8.34 -1.39
C GLU A 27 9.32 -7.20 -1.81
N GLY A 28 10.61 -7.31 -1.53
CA GLY A 28 11.63 -6.34 -1.92
C GLY A 28 12.68 -6.10 -0.85
N PRO A 29 13.66 -5.22 -1.11
CA PRO A 29 14.75 -4.92 -0.17
C PRO A 29 14.25 -4.42 1.19
N ALA A 30 14.91 -4.89 2.25
CA ALA A 30 14.77 -4.37 3.60
C ALA A 30 15.70 -3.15 3.80
N PRO A 31 15.34 -2.18 4.68
CA PRO A 31 14.20 -2.19 5.60
C PRO A 31 12.87 -1.70 4.99
N GLU A 32 12.87 -1.22 3.75
CA GLU A 32 11.69 -0.58 3.15
C GLU A 32 10.49 -1.51 2.99
N SER A 33 10.70 -2.79 2.66
CA SER A 33 9.61 -3.77 2.58
C SER A 33 8.83 -3.89 3.90
N GLU A 34 9.54 -3.90 5.04
CA GLU A 34 8.92 -3.91 6.37
C GLU A 34 8.19 -2.60 6.68
N GLN A 35 8.77 -1.46 6.30
CA GLN A 35 8.16 -0.16 6.53
C GLN A 35 6.87 -0.02 5.72
N VAL A 36 6.88 -0.40 4.43
CA VAL A 36 5.70 -0.42 3.57
C VAL A 36 4.65 -1.38 4.12
N HIS A 37 5.04 -2.58 4.56
CA HIS A 37 4.11 -3.52 5.17
C HIS A 37 3.47 -2.94 6.45
N ARG A 38 4.29 -2.46 7.40
CA ARG A 38 3.82 -1.81 8.64
C ARG A 38 2.86 -0.67 8.33
N TRP A 39 3.20 0.12 7.32
CA TRP A 39 2.39 1.23 6.88
C TRP A 39 1.03 0.76 6.34
N LEU A 40 0.98 -0.26 5.48
CA LEU A 40 -0.27 -0.81 4.92
C LEU A 40 -1.19 -1.46 5.96
N VAL A 41 -0.64 -1.95 7.08
CA VAL A 41 -1.44 -2.55 8.15
C VAL A 41 -1.84 -1.55 9.24
N THR A 42 -1.22 -0.37 9.29
CA THR A 42 -1.53 0.65 10.32
C THR A 42 -2.78 1.46 9.96
N PRO A 43 -3.80 1.52 10.84
CA PRO A 43 -4.99 2.34 10.65
C PRO A 43 -4.66 3.83 10.48
N ARG A 44 -5.38 4.49 9.58
CA ARG A 44 -5.18 5.90 9.25
C ARG A 44 -6.45 6.52 8.67
N ARG A 45 -6.49 7.84 8.54
CA ARG A 45 -7.59 8.56 7.89
C ARG A 45 -7.54 8.29 6.38
N LEU A 46 -8.62 7.72 5.85
CA LEU A 46 -8.82 7.41 4.44
C LEU A 46 -10.19 7.91 3.98
N VAL A 47 -10.38 8.02 2.67
CA VAL A 47 -11.67 8.39 2.09
C VAL A 47 -12.31 7.13 1.54
N ASN A 48 -13.48 6.77 2.04
CA ASN A 48 -14.19 5.59 1.55
C ASN A 48 -14.78 5.85 0.15
N PRO A 49 -15.22 4.81 -0.58
CA PRO A 49 -15.85 4.99 -1.90
C PRO A 49 -17.15 5.82 -1.88
N LYS A 50 -17.73 6.06 -0.70
CA LYS A 50 -18.91 6.93 -0.49
C LYS A 50 -18.52 8.39 -0.21
N GLY A 51 -17.23 8.73 -0.24
CA GLY A 51 -16.71 10.08 0.03
C GLY A 51 -16.58 10.45 1.51
N SER A 52 -16.89 9.54 2.44
CA SER A 52 -16.76 9.80 3.87
C SER A 52 -15.34 9.53 4.37
N MET A 53 -14.87 10.32 5.32
CA MET A 53 -13.60 10.08 6.00
C MET A 53 -13.77 8.98 7.07
N VAL A 54 -12.91 7.96 7.04
CA VAL A 54 -12.91 6.84 7.97
C VAL A 54 -11.51 6.58 8.51
N VAL A 55 -11.40 5.97 9.69
CA VAL A 55 -10.11 5.50 10.25
C VAL A 55 -10.05 3.98 10.10
N GLU A 56 -9.29 3.52 9.11
CA GLU A 56 -9.22 2.12 8.71
C GLU A 56 -7.79 1.76 8.28
N SER A 57 -7.45 0.49 8.37
CA SER A 57 -6.19 -0.01 7.83
C SER A 57 -6.28 -0.18 6.30
N PRO A 58 -5.30 0.28 5.50
CA PRO A 58 -5.33 0.12 4.05
C PRO A 58 -5.58 -1.32 3.59
N ILE A 59 -5.05 -2.32 4.29
CA ILE A 59 -5.24 -3.75 3.99
C ILE A 59 -6.73 -4.19 3.90
N ARG A 60 -7.65 -3.41 4.47
CA ARG A 60 -9.09 -3.71 4.48
C ARG A 60 -9.63 -3.93 3.06
N THR A 61 -9.20 -3.12 2.09
CA THR A 61 -9.69 -3.19 0.71
C THR A 61 -8.62 -2.75 -0.29
N TRP A 62 -8.71 -3.24 -1.53
CA TRP A 62 -7.85 -2.76 -2.61
C TRP A 62 -7.95 -1.24 -2.88
N ALA A 63 -9.15 -0.67 -2.75
CA ALA A 63 -9.36 0.76 -2.99
C ALA A 63 -8.53 1.60 -2.00
N TYR A 64 -8.45 1.14 -0.75
CA TYR A 64 -7.65 1.79 0.28
C TYR A 64 -6.16 1.59 0.07
N ILE A 65 -5.72 0.39 -0.31
CA ILE A 65 -4.31 0.16 -0.69
C ILE A 65 -3.92 1.10 -1.83
N ARG A 66 -4.74 1.19 -2.89
CA ARG A 66 -4.45 2.06 -4.02
C ARG A 66 -4.37 3.53 -3.61
N GLN A 67 -5.38 4.04 -2.88
CA GLN A 67 -5.36 5.42 -2.37
C GLN A 67 -4.11 5.69 -1.52
N ALA A 68 -3.79 4.75 -0.64
CA ALA A 68 -2.67 4.88 0.28
C ALA A 68 -1.33 4.87 -0.49
N VAL A 69 -1.18 3.99 -1.47
CA VAL A 69 0.01 3.91 -2.31
C VAL A 69 0.15 5.14 -3.23
N ASP A 70 -0.93 5.60 -3.85
CA ASP A 70 -0.95 6.74 -4.78
C ASP A 70 -0.60 8.07 -4.09
N VAL A 71 -1.09 8.29 -2.87
CA VAL A 71 -0.99 9.58 -2.19
C VAL A 71 0.27 9.67 -1.31
N ASP A 72 0.62 8.60 -0.59
CA ASP A 72 1.56 8.71 0.52
C ASP A 72 2.92 8.02 0.29
N LEU A 73 3.01 6.98 -0.56
CA LEU A 73 4.29 6.27 -0.72
C LEU A 73 5.33 7.07 -1.51
N TYR A 74 4.91 7.86 -2.50
CA TYR A 74 5.82 8.80 -3.16
C TYR A 74 6.31 9.88 -2.19
N ALA A 75 5.38 10.47 -1.43
CA ALA A 75 5.69 11.57 -0.51
C ALA A 75 6.59 11.14 0.67
N ARG A 76 6.46 9.89 1.16
CA ARG A 76 7.21 9.40 2.32
C ARG A 76 8.45 8.57 2.00
N PHE A 77 8.44 7.83 0.89
CA PHE A 77 9.52 6.88 0.56
C PHE A 77 10.18 7.14 -0.80
N MET A 78 9.72 8.17 -1.55
CA MET A 78 10.14 8.45 -2.93
C MET A 78 9.92 7.26 -3.88
N MET A 79 8.94 6.41 -3.59
CA MET A 79 8.59 5.25 -4.41
C MET A 79 7.49 5.61 -5.41
N ARG A 80 7.67 5.24 -6.67
CA ARG A 80 6.64 5.38 -7.71
C ARG A 80 5.84 4.09 -7.83
N ALA A 81 4.52 4.21 -7.82
CA ALA A 81 3.61 3.09 -7.95
C ALA A 81 3.20 2.86 -9.41
N HIS A 82 3.18 1.58 -9.80
CA HIS A 82 2.73 1.09 -11.09
C HIS A 82 1.69 -0.01 -10.86
N PHE A 83 0.50 0.16 -11.45
CA PHE A 83 -0.68 -0.70 -11.27
C PHE A 83 -0.94 -1.60 -12.46
#